data_AF-A0A4Q4CKS7-F1
#
_entry.id   AF-A0A4Q4CKS7-F1
#
_cell.length_a   1.000
_cell.length_b   1.000
_cell.length_c   1.000
_cell.angle_alpha   90.00
_cell.angle_beta   90.00
_cell.angle_gamma   90.00
#
_symmetry.space_group_name_H-M   'P 1'
#
loop_
_entity.id
_entity.type
_entity.pdbx_description
1 polymer ?
#
loop_
_entity_poly.entity_id
_entity_poly.type
_entity_poly.pdbx_seq_one_letter_code
_entity_poly.pdbx_strand_id
1 'polypeptide(L)'
;TMAPVPMDGRTLGEVMLRGNTVMKGYLRNPEANAAAFAGGWFHTGDLGVMHADGYIEVKDRAKDIVISGGENISTLEVEEVLYAHPGIMEAAVVAEPDDKWGEVPHAFVTPKPGAAPPTEAEVIAWCRGRLAHFKCPKRVSFGPLPKTSTGKIQKFELRGRLRPV
;
A
#
# COMPACT_ATOMS: atom_id res chain seq x y z
N THR A 1 -4.06 -17.19 -4.39
CA THR A 1 -3.95 -18.66 -4.55
C THR A 1 -2.55 -18.98 -5.05
N MET A 2 -2.02 -20.19 -4.86
CA MET A 2 -0.71 -20.58 -5.41
C MET A 2 -0.78 -20.97 -6.90
N ALA A 3 -1.80 -20.46 -7.60
CA ALA A 3 -1.96 -20.69 -9.03
C ALA A 3 -1.17 -19.62 -9.79
N PRO A 4 -0.43 -19.99 -10.85
CA PRO A 4 0.22 -19.01 -11.71
C PRO A 4 -0.79 -18.02 -12.29
N VAL A 5 -0.40 -16.74 -12.37
CA VAL A 5 -1.15 -15.72 -13.11
C VAL A 5 -0.80 -15.78 -14.60
N PRO A 6 -1.69 -15.33 -15.51
CA PRO A 6 -1.35 -15.14 -16.92
C PRO A 6 -0.18 -14.14 -17.11
N MET A 7 0.63 -14.37 -18.14
CA MET A 7 1.74 -13.47 -18.52
C MET A 7 1.27 -12.32 -19.41
N ASP A 8 0.31 -11.55 -18.93
CA ASP A 8 -0.37 -10.49 -19.69
C ASP A 8 0.08 -9.06 -19.32
N GLY A 9 1.02 -8.93 -18.37
CA GLY A 9 1.49 -7.65 -17.83
C GLY A 9 0.43 -6.86 -17.06
N ARG A 10 -0.69 -7.49 -16.67
CA ARG A 10 -1.87 -6.82 -16.09
C ARG A 10 -2.42 -7.55 -14.87
N THR A 11 -2.46 -8.87 -14.89
CA THR A 11 -3.03 -9.68 -13.83
C THR A 11 -2.09 -9.68 -12.63
N LEU A 12 -2.57 -9.10 -11.53
CA LEU A 12 -1.78 -8.98 -10.30
C LEU A 12 -1.75 -10.30 -9.54
N GLY A 13 -0.55 -10.71 -9.13
CA GLY A 13 -0.33 -11.87 -8.26
C GLY A 13 0.75 -11.59 -7.21
N GLU A 14 0.82 -12.45 -6.20
CA GLU A 14 1.95 -12.41 -5.26
C GLU A 14 3.17 -13.10 -5.88
N VAL A 15 4.34 -12.47 -5.76
CA VAL A 15 5.61 -13.09 -6.12
C VAL A 15 5.96 -14.13 -5.04
N MET A 16 5.85 -15.40 -5.37
CA MET A 16 6.21 -16.50 -4.46
C MET A 16 7.50 -17.17 -4.93
N LEU A 17 8.36 -17.54 -3.98
CA LEU A 17 9.69 -18.09 -4.27
C LEU A 17 9.85 -19.50 -3.70
N ARG A 18 10.59 -20.35 -4.42
CA ARG A 18 11.04 -21.65 -3.93
C ARG A 18 12.41 -21.95 -4.54
N GLY A 19 13.40 -22.20 -3.70
CA GLY A 19 14.77 -22.44 -4.14
C GLY A 19 15.76 -22.51 -2.99
N ASN A 20 17.00 -22.87 -3.29
CA ASN A 20 18.09 -23.01 -2.33
C ASN A 20 18.56 -21.68 -1.72
N THR A 21 18.21 -20.55 -2.32
CA THR A 21 18.56 -19.20 -1.84
C THR A 21 17.54 -18.61 -0.88
N VAL A 22 16.40 -19.26 -0.68
CA VAL A 22 15.35 -18.80 0.24
C VAL A 22 15.82 -18.98 1.69
N MET A 23 15.52 -17.98 2.53
CA MET A 23 15.89 -18.01 3.96
C MET A 23 15.30 -19.24 4.70
N LYS A 24 15.88 -19.61 5.84
CA LYS A 24 15.35 -20.69 6.71
C LYS A 24 14.13 -20.28 7.53
N GLY A 25 13.85 -18.98 7.61
CA GLY A 25 12.79 -18.39 8.43
C GLY A 25 13.28 -17.26 9.32
N TYR A 26 12.32 -16.59 9.94
CA TYR A 26 12.49 -15.56 10.94
C TYR A 26 12.92 -16.17 12.28
N LEU A 27 13.90 -15.52 12.92
CA LEU A 27 14.47 -15.94 14.18
C LEU A 27 13.41 -15.89 15.29
N ARG A 28 13.20 -17.03 15.98
CA ARG A 28 12.29 -17.17 17.13
C ARG A 28 10.85 -16.71 16.86
N ASN A 29 10.39 -16.78 15.61
CA ASN A 29 9.03 -16.39 15.25
C ASN A 29 8.33 -17.53 14.45
N PRO A 30 7.89 -18.60 15.14
CA PRO A 30 7.31 -19.77 14.49
C PRO A 30 6.00 -19.45 13.75
N GLU A 31 5.21 -18.50 14.25
CA GLU A 31 3.96 -18.07 13.61
C GLU A 31 4.23 -17.37 12.27
N ALA A 32 5.15 -16.40 12.25
CA ALA A 32 5.54 -15.74 11.00
C ALA A 32 6.17 -16.72 10.01
N ASN A 33 6.90 -17.73 10.50
CA ASN A 33 7.45 -18.79 9.64
C ASN A 33 6.33 -19.65 9.03
N ALA A 34 5.34 -20.06 9.82
CA ALA A 34 4.22 -20.84 9.32
C ALA A 34 3.44 -20.09 8.24
N ALA A 35 3.20 -18.79 8.45
CA ALA A 35 2.53 -17.95 7.46
C ALA A 35 3.39 -17.74 6.20
N ALA A 36 4.68 -17.41 6.36
CA ALA A 36 5.55 -17.09 5.24
C ALA A 36 5.90 -18.30 4.37
N PHE A 37 5.82 -19.53 4.89
CA PHE A 37 6.13 -20.77 4.17
C PHE A 37 4.91 -21.66 3.90
N ALA A 38 3.70 -21.11 4.04
CA ALA A 38 2.46 -21.83 3.80
C ALA A 38 2.45 -22.46 2.39
N GLY A 39 1.96 -23.71 2.30
CA GLY A 39 1.89 -24.41 1.01
C GLY A 39 3.25 -24.77 0.38
N GLY A 40 4.36 -24.66 1.12
CA GLY A 40 5.70 -25.03 0.64
C GLY A 40 6.35 -23.98 -0.28
N TRP A 41 5.79 -22.77 -0.32
CA TRP A 41 6.31 -21.61 -1.04
C TRP A 41 6.63 -20.49 -0.06
N PHE A 42 7.67 -19.70 -0.35
CA PHE A 42 7.94 -18.49 0.39
C PHE A 42 7.11 -17.33 -0.16
N HIS A 43 6.20 -16.84 0.68
CA HIS A 43 5.34 -15.68 0.46
C HIS A 43 6.12 -14.39 0.73
N THR A 44 6.53 -13.69 -0.32
CA THR A 44 7.30 -12.44 -0.19
C THR A 44 6.44 -11.28 0.31
N GLY A 45 5.12 -11.34 0.07
CA GLY A 45 4.19 -10.24 0.23
C GLY A 45 4.41 -9.10 -0.77
N ASP A 46 5.23 -9.29 -1.81
CA ASP A 46 5.38 -8.37 -2.93
C ASP A 46 4.40 -8.77 -4.04
N LEU A 47 3.62 -7.82 -4.52
CA LEU A 47 2.67 -8.00 -5.61
C LEU A 47 3.28 -7.54 -6.92
N GLY A 48 3.02 -8.27 -8.00
CA GLY A 48 3.54 -7.94 -9.31
C GLY A 48 2.71 -8.52 -10.45
N VAL A 49 3.12 -8.16 -11.66
CA VAL A 49 2.60 -8.72 -12.91
C VAL A 49 3.73 -9.45 -13.63
N MET A 50 3.39 -10.45 -14.43
CA MET A 50 4.34 -11.13 -15.31
C MET A 50 4.10 -10.69 -16.74
N HIS A 51 5.15 -10.20 -17.40
CA HIS A 51 5.13 -9.78 -18.80
C HIS A 51 5.31 -10.97 -19.73
N ALA A 52 4.92 -10.81 -21.01
CA ALA A 52 4.95 -11.89 -22.00
C ALA A 52 6.37 -12.42 -22.31
N ASP A 53 7.41 -11.64 -21.99
CA ASP A 53 8.82 -12.00 -22.09
C ASP A 53 9.37 -12.70 -20.84
N GLY A 54 8.52 -12.94 -19.83
CA GLY A 54 8.88 -13.61 -18.58
C GLY A 54 9.41 -12.68 -17.49
N TYR A 55 9.52 -11.37 -17.74
CA TYR A 55 9.93 -10.42 -16.71
C TYR A 55 8.82 -10.20 -15.68
N ILE A 56 9.21 -10.07 -14.41
CA ILE A 56 8.32 -9.71 -13.31
C ILE A 56 8.50 -8.23 -13.00
N GLU A 57 7.40 -7.49 -13.01
CA GLU A 57 7.35 -6.11 -12.53
C GLU A 57 6.69 -6.07 -11.16
N VAL A 58 7.45 -5.68 -10.13
CA VAL A 58 6.92 -5.50 -8.78
C VAL A 58 6.13 -4.19 -8.73
N LYS A 59 4.86 -4.27 -8.35
CA LYS A 59 3.91 -3.16 -8.35
C LYS A 59 3.62 -2.62 -6.95
N ASP A 60 3.48 -3.49 -5.95
CA ASP A 60 3.06 -3.06 -4.61
C ASP A 60 3.40 -4.11 -3.53
N ARG A 61 2.97 -3.86 -2.29
CA ARG A 61 2.99 -4.80 -1.18
C ARG A 61 1.57 -5.28 -0.91
N ALA A 62 1.40 -6.58 -0.67
CA ALA A 62 0.10 -7.17 -0.39
C ALA A 62 -0.62 -6.49 0.79
N LYS A 63 0.12 -6.13 1.84
CA LYS A 63 -0.38 -5.42 3.01
C LYS A 63 -0.68 -3.93 2.80
N ASP A 64 -0.24 -3.37 1.68
CA ASP A 64 -0.40 -1.96 1.32
C ASP A 64 -1.50 -1.76 0.25
N ILE A 65 -2.19 -2.83 -0.16
CA ILE A 65 -3.45 -2.76 -0.94
C ILE A 65 -4.61 -2.47 0.02
N VAL A 66 -5.47 -1.53 -0.37
CA VAL A 66 -6.77 -1.27 0.28
C VAL A 66 -7.85 -2.00 -0.51
N ILE A 67 -8.67 -2.81 0.18
CA ILE A 67 -9.80 -3.52 -0.45
C ILE A 67 -11.09 -2.79 -0.11
N SER A 68 -11.58 -1.96 -1.04
CA SER A 68 -12.77 -1.13 -0.84
C SER A 68 -13.92 -1.61 -1.71
N GLY A 69 -14.96 -2.19 -1.11
CA GLY A 69 -16.14 -2.65 -1.86
C GLY A 69 -15.88 -3.78 -2.85
N GLY A 70 -14.81 -4.55 -2.66
CA GLY A 70 -14.36 -5.57 -3.61
C GLY A 70 -13.36 -5.07 -4.65
N GLU A 71 -13.04 -3.78 -4.66
CA GLU A 71 -12.03 -3.18 -5.55
C GLU A 71 -10.66 -3.08 -4.85
N ASN A 72 -9.61 -3.43 -5.56
CA ASN A 72 -8.23 -3.30 -5.07
C ASN A 72 -7.68 -1.91 -5.41
N ILE A 73 -7.23 -1.18 -4.40
CA ILE A 73 -6.65 0.16 -4.54
C ILE A 73 -5.19 0.12 -4.06
N SER A 74 -4.26 0.47 -4.95
CA SER A 74 -2.85 0.62 -4.60
C SER A 74 -2.66 1.92 -3.80
N THR A 75 -2.06 1.82 -2.61
CA THR A 75 -1.72 3.03 -1.84
C THR A 75 -0.63 3.85 -2.52
N LEU A 76 0.28 3.20 -3.25
CA LEU A 76 1.33 3.87 -4.02
C LEU A 76 0.74 4.75 -5.13
N GLU A 77 -0.25 4.26 -5.89
CA GLU A 77 -0.91 5.05 -6.94
C GLU A 77 -1.55 6.33 -6.37
N VAL A 78 -2.19 6.22 -5.20
CA VAL A 78 -2.78 7.39 -4.52
C VAL A 78 -1.68 8.33 -4.00
N GLU A 79 -0.60 7.79 -3.44
CA GLU A 79 0.55 8.55 -2.96
C GLU A 79 1.25 9.33 -4.08
N GLU A 80 1.46 8.72 -5.25
CA GLU A 80 2.03 9.38 -6.43
C GLU A 80 1.23 10.62 -6.84
N VAL A 81 -0.11 10.52 -6.84
CA VAL A 81 -0.99 11.65 -7.11
C VAL A 81 -0.88 12.72 -6.03
N LEU A 82 -0.78 12.34 -4.76
CA LEU A 82 -0.61 13.27 -3.65
C LEU A 82 0.75 13.99 -3.71
N TYR A 83 1.83 13.30 -4.07
CA TYR A 83 3.16 13.90 -4.22
C TYR A 83 3.22 14.93 -5.35
N ALA A 84 2.36 14.82 -6.36
CA ALA A 84 2.23 15.83 -7.41
C ALA A 84 1.51 17.11 -6.94
N HIS A 85 0.86 17.11 -5.77
CA HIS A 85 0.16 18.30 -5.27
C HIS A 85 1.16 19.39 -4.81
N PRO A 86 1.02 20.65 -5.27
CA PRO A 86 2.01 21.69 -5.02
C PRO A 86 2.20 22.03 -3.54
N GLY A 87 1.17 21.85 -2.70
CA GLY A 87 1.20 22.09 -1.25
C GLY A 87 1.56 20.89 -0.36
N ILE A 88 1.82 19.71 -0.92
CA ILE A 88 2.14 18.49 -0.14
C ILE A 88 3.65 18.25 -0.17
N MET A 89 4.27 18.08 1.00
CA MET A 89 5.67 17.69 1.13
C MET A 89 5.80 16.17 1.18
N GLU A 90 4.96 15.54 2.00
CA GLU A 90 4.97 14.09 2.19
C GLU A 90 3.54 13.57 2.30
N ALA A 91 3.33 12.36 1.82
CA ALA A 91 2.07 11.66 1.91
C ALA A 91 2.32 10.18 2.20
N ALA A 92 1.41 9.57 2.95
CA ALA A 92 1.29 8.13 3.06
C ALA A 92 -0.18 7.75 3.15
N VAL A 93 -0.59 6.73 2.41
CA VAL A 93 -1.94 6.23 2.35
C VAL A 93 -1.95 4.83 2.96
N VAL A 94 -2.97 4.58 3.79
CA VAL A 94 -3.19 3.28 4.42
C VAL A 94 -4.68 2.93 4.35
N ALA A 95 -4.99 1.65 4.52
CA ALA A 95 -6.35 1.17 4.72
C ALA A 95 -6.88 1.63 6.09
N GLU A 96 -8.04 2.30 6.09
CA GLU A 96 -8.88 2.55 7.25
C GLU A 96 -10.09 1.60 7.21
N PRO A 97 -10.42 0.89 8.30
CA PRO A 97 -11.68 0.15 8.37
C PRO A 97 -12.90 1.03 8.10
N ASP A 98 -13.84 0.56 7.30
CA ASP A 98 -15.08 1.26 6.95
C ASP A 98 -16.26 0.28 6.97
N ASP A 99 -17.31 0.63 7.72
CA ASP A 99 -18.48 -0.25 7.94
C ASP A 99 -19.21 -0.64 6.65
N LYS A 100 -19.15 0.21 5.61
CA LYS A 100 -19.87 0.00 4.36
C LYS A 100 -19.02 -0.68 3.31
N TRP A 101 -17.72 -0.38 3.27
CA TRP A 101 -16.83 -0.79 2.18
C TRP A 101 -15.75 -1.79 2.62
N GLY A 102 -15.72 -2.18 3.89
CA GLY A 102 -14.66 -3.00 4.48
C GLY A 102 -13.46 -2.14 4.83
N GLU A 103 -12.80 -1.60 3.80
CA GLU A 103 -11.70 -0.65 3.94
C GLU A 103 -11.85 0.55 3.01
N VAL A 104 -11.25 1.67 3.37
CA VAL A 104 -11.15 2.87 2.52
C VAL A 104 -9.76 3.50 2.62
N PRO A 105 -9.29 4.19 1.57
CA PRO A 105 -8.00 4.86 1.64
C PRO A 105 -8.08 6.06 2.60
N HIS A 106 -7.14 6.14 3.54
CA HIS A 106 -6.92 7.29 4.41
C HIS A 106 -5.53 7.86 4.12
N ALA A 107 -5.47 9.15 3.78
CA ALA A 107 -4.21 9.82 3.52
C ALA A 107 -3.69 10.55 4.76
N PHE A 108 -2.44 10.31 5.12
CA PHE A 108 -1.69 11.13 6.04
C PHE A 108 -0.80 12.08 5.25
N VAL A 109 -0.89 13.37 5.53
CA VAL A 109 -0.24 14.42 4.74
C VAL A 109 0.60 15.33 5.62
N THR A 110 1.86 15.53 5.24
CA THR A 110 2.71 16.62 5.73
C THR A 110 2.71 17.74 4.68
N PRO A 111 2.14 18.92 4.98
CA PRO A 111 2.19 20.07 4.07
C PRO A 111 3.61 20.61 3.87
N LYS A 112 3.84 21.33 2.77
CA LYS A 112 5.11 22.05 2.56
C LYS A 112 5.27 23.19 3.58
N PRO A 113 6.47 23.38 4.14
CA PRO A 113 6.74 24.51 5.02
C PRO A 113 6.63 25.83 4.26
N GLY A 114 6.09 26.87 4.91
CA GLY A 114 6.02 28.23 4.35
C GLY A 114 4.89 28.47 3.33
N ALA A 115 4.07 27.46 3.03
CA ALA A 115 2.84 27.62 2.26
C ALA A 115 1.61 27.41 3.15
N ALA A 116 0.46 27.97 2.76
CA ALA A 116 -0.81 27.62 3.39
C ALA A 116 -1.07 26.11 3.15
N PRO A 117 -1.33 25.33 4.21
CA PRO A 117 -1.61 23.90 4.04
C PRO A 117 -2.93 23.72 3.28
N PRO A 118 -3.02 22.74 2.36
CA PRO A 118 -4.29 22.43 1.73
C PRO A 118 -5.27 21.88 2.78
N THR A 119 -6.55 22.14 2.60
CA THR A 119 -7.63 21.54 3.36
C THR A 119 -7.84 20.08 2.96
N GLU A 120 -8.48 19.29 3.82
CA GLU A 120 -8.89 17.91 3.49
C GLU A 120 -9.72 17.85 2.20
N ALA A 121 -10.66 18.78 2.03
CA ALA A 121 -11.51 18.85 0.85
C ALA A 121 -10.71 19.12 -0.44
N GLU A 122 -9.70 20.00 -0.39
CA GLU A 122 -8.81 20.29 -1.53
C GLU A 122 -7.94 19.09 -1.90
N VAL A 123 -7.42 18.37 -0.90
CA VAL A 123 -6.65 17.14 -1.13
C VAL A 123 -7.51 16.06 -1.78
N ILE A 124 -8.73 15.83 -1.28
CA ILE A 124 -9.65 14.85 -1.87
C ILE A 124 -10.07 15.27 -3.29
N ALA A 125 -10.36 16.56 -3.51
CA ALA A 125 -10.69 17.09 -4.83
C ALA A 125 -9.53 16.94 -5.82
N TRP A 126 -8.29 17.16 -5.36
CA TRP A 126 -7.09 16.94 -6.17
C TRP A 126 -6.99 15.51 -6.68
N CYS A 127 -7.21 14.53 -5.80
CA CYS A 127 -7.24 13.12 -6.15
C CYS A 127 -8.38 12.79 -7.11
N ARG A 128 -9.60 13.30 -6.88
CA ARG A 128 -10.76 13.06 -7.76
C ARG A 128 -10.59 13.58 -9.17
N GLY A 129 -9.80 14.65 -9.35
CA GLY A 129 -9.46 15.16 -10.69
C GLY A 129 -8.46 14.29 -11.46
N ARG A 130 -7.87 13.26 -10.84
CA ARG A 130 -6.74 12.47 -11.39
C ARG A 130 -6.90 10.96 -11.26
N LEU A 131 -7.74 10.50 -10.35
CA LEU A 131 -7.99 9.10 -10.05
C LEU A 131 -9.47 8.80 -10.21
N ALA A 132 -9.79 7.53 -10.48
CA ALA A 132 -11.15 7.05 -10.33
C ALA A 132 -11.64 7.30 -8.90
N HIS A 133 -12.89 7.75 -8.76
CA HIS A 133 -13.42 8.22 -7.47
C HIS A 133 -13.29 7.22 -6.33
N PHE A 134 -13.44 5.92 -6.60
CA PHE A 134 -13.33 4.88 -5.58
C PHE A 134 -11.91 4.72 -5.02
N LYS A 135 -10.88 5.16 -5.75
CA LYS A 135 -9.47 5.14 -5.29
C LYS A 135 -9.11 6.33 -4.41
N CYS A 136 -9.93 7.37 -4.41
CA CYS A 136 -9.62 8.62 -3.71
C CYS A 136 -9.71 8.42 -2.20
N PRO A 137 -8.85 9.09 -1.40
CA PRO A 137 -8.98 9.09 0.05
C PRO A 137 -10.37 9.55 0.48
N LYS A 138 -10.92 8.89 1.50
CA LYS A 138 -12.15 9.34 2.16
C LYS A 138 -11.88 10.31 3.30
N ARG A 139 -10.71 10.20 3.91
CA ARG A 139 -10.25 11.07 4.99
C ARG A 139 -8.79 11.46 4.80
N VAL A 140 -8.45 12.63 5.33
CA VAL A 140 -7.08 13.16 5.32
C VAL A 140 -6.70 13.64 6.72
N SER A 141 -5.63 13.07 7.28
CA SER A 141 -5.03 13.53 8.53
C SER A 141 -3.74 14.29 8.28
N PHE A 142 -3.60 15.47 8.87
CA PHE A 142 -2.41 16.31 8.72
C PHE A 142 -1.45 16.12 9.90
N GLY A 143 -0.16 16.09 9.60
CA GLY A 143 0.88 16.02 10.62
C GLY A 143 2.19 15.43 10.11
N PRO A 144 3.21 15.31 10.98
CA PRO A 144 4.46 14.64 10.64
C PRO A 144 4.25 13.13 10.47
N LEU A 145 4.93 12.55 9.48
CA LEU A 145 4.91 11.11 9.26
C LEU A 145 6.03 10.40 10.06
N PRO A 146 5.73 9.28 10.74
CA PRO A 146 6.75 8.50 11.45
C PRO A 146 7.70 7.86 10.44
N LYS A 147 9.01 7.93 10.71
CA LYS A 147 10.05 7.43 9.79
C LYS A 147 11.13 6.65 10.53
N THR A 148 11.70 5.68 9.82
CA THR A 148 12.94 5.02 10.23
C THR A 148 14.13 5.98 10.18
N SER A 149 15.27 5.56 10.74
CA SER A 149 16.55 6.27 10.61
C SER A 149 17.02 6.47 9.17
N THR A 150 16.50 5.66 8.23
CA THR A 150 16.76 5.77 6.78
C THR A 150 15.72 6.60 6.03
N GLY A 151 14.78 7.23 6.74
CA GLY A 151 13.75 8.10 6.15
C GLY A 151 12.52 7.38 5.61
N LYS A 152 12.40 6.06 5.77
CA LYS A 152 11.24 5.29 5.29
C LYS A 152 10.03 5.52 6.19
N ILE A 153 8.90 5.91 5.61
CA ILE A 153 7.64 6.10 6.35
C ILE A 153 7.16 4.77 6.93
N GLN A 154 6.82 4.77 8.22
CA GLN A 154 6.33 3.60 8.95
C GLN A 154 4.81 3.49 8.86
N LYS A 155 4.29 3.05 7.70
CA LYS A 155 2.83 2.87 7.47
C LYS A 155 2.12 2.00 8.53
N PHE A 156 2.82 1.07 9.18
CA PHE A 156 2.23 0.23 10.23
C PHE A 156 1.82 1.05 11.46
N GLU A 157 2.58 2.09 11.83
CA GLU A 157 2.20 2.98 12.93
C GLU A 157 0.99 3.82 12.55
N LEU A 158 0.95 4.31 11.31
CA LEU A 158 -0.20 5.05 10.77
C LEU A 158 -1.48 4.22 10.80
N ARG A 159 -1.42 2.94 10.39
CA ARG A 159 -2.54 2.00 10.55
C ARG A 159 -2.95 1.83 12.01
N GLY A 160 -1.98 1.75 12.93
CA GLY A 160 -2.24 1.64 14.36
C GLY A 160 -3.05 2.81 14.91
N ARG A 161 -2.86 4.02 14.38
CA ARG A 161 -3.63 5.22 14.77
C ARG A 161 -5.11 5.18 14.34
N LEU A 162 -5.45 4.33 13.38
CA LEU A 162 -6.80 4.22 12.81
C LEU A 162 -7.59 3.01 13.32
N ARG A 163 -6.96 2.09 14.07
CA ARG A 163 -7.68 0.97 14.66
C ARG A 163 -8.49 1.46 15.86
N PRO A 164 -9.76 1.05 16.01
CA PRO A 164 -10.48 1.21 17.26
C PRO A 164 -9.70 0.54 18.40
N VAL A 165 -9.69 1.18 19.56
CA VAL A 165 -9.19 0.60 20.81
C VAL A 165 -10.12 -0.51 21.28
#